data_AF-A0A8B0SKR0-F1
#
_entry.id   AF-A0A8B0SKR0-F1
#
_cell.length_a   1.000
_cell.length_b   1.000
_cell.length_c   1.000
_cell.angle_alpha   90.00
_cell.angle_beta   90.00
_cell.angle_gamma   90.00
#
_symmetry.space_group_name_H-M   'P 1'
#
loop_
_entity.id
_entity.type
_entity.pdbx_description
1 polymer ?
#
loop_
_entity_poly.entity_id
_entity_poly.type
_entity_poly.pdbx_seq_one_letter_code
_entity_poly.pdbx_strand_id
1 'polypeptide(L)'
;MKKFESVEDVAQALGDGGPFRPDTHFETVEQVVDALVELGNTDKVFVRHDEHLGLKSDLSEKFLASSLNAIDNPEFEQDIEAVLDQANTIIPLSERELSEDDIEEIREDKISRGEDIDD
;
A
#
# COMPACT_ATOMS: atom_id res chain seq x y z
N MET A 1 8.26 0.46 -13.92
CA MET A 1 7.57 1.62 -13.32
C MET A 1 8.59 2.59 -12.76
N LYS A 2 8.25 3.87 -12.72
CA LYS A 2 9.04 4.86 -12.00
C LYS A 2 8.87 4.57 -10.49
N LYS A 3 9.94 4.69 -9.71
CA LYS A 3 9.82 4.60 -8.25
C LYS A 3 9.10 5.84 -7.73
N PHE A 4 8.31 5.67 -6.67
CA PHE A 4 7.77 6.78 -5.88
C PHE A 4 8.91 7.46 -5.13
N GLU A 5 8.95 8.79 -5.19
CA GLU A 5 10.02 9.61 -4.59
C GLU A 5 9.50 10.39 -3.37
N SER A 6 8.17 10.47 -3.20
CA SER A 6 7.51 11.15 -2.08
C SER A 6 6.19 10.47 -1.69
N VAL A 7 5.73 10.67 -0.46
CA VAL A 7 4.41 10.17 0.00
C VAL A 7 3.26 10.84 -0.77
N GLU A 8 3.48 12.07 -1.26
CA GLU A 8 2.52 12.75 -2.13
C GLU A 8 2.35 12.03 -3.47
N ASP A 9 3.43 11.52 -4.08
CA ASP A 9 3.34 10.71 -5.29
C ASP A 9 2.54 9.42 -5.03
N VAL A 10 2.71 8.82 -3.85
CA VAL A 10 1.95 7.63 -3.43
C VAL A 10 0.48 7.98 -3.25
N ALA A 11 0.17 9.11 -2.61
CA ALA A 11 -1.19 9.60 -2.44
C ALA A 11 -1.90 9.81 -3.80
N GLN A 12 -1.21 10.40 -4.79
CA GLN A 12 -1.72 10.58 -6.15
C GLN A 12 -1.89 9.27 -6.94
N ALA A 13 -1.12 8.24 -6.63
CA ALA A 13 -1.32 6.93 -7.24
C ALA A 13 -2.54 6.25 -6.62
N LEU A 14 -2.64 6.21 -5.30
CA LEU A 14 -3.71 5.56 -4.56
C LEU A 14 -5.06 6.28 -4.68
N GLY A 15 -5.05 7.60 -4.84
CA GLY A 15 -6.22 8.47 -4.90
C GLY A 15 -5.93 9.76 -5.67
N ASP A 16 -6.65 10.84 -5.41
CA ASP A 16 -6.43 12.16 -6.04
C ASP A 16 -6.38 12.13 -7.59
N GLY A 17 -7.31 11.38 -8.19
CA GLY A 17 -7.36 11.16 -9.64
C GLY A 17 -6.53 9.98 -10.16
N GLY A 18 -5.90 9.19 -9.27
CA GLY A 18 -5.20 7.96 -9.58
C GLY A 18 -6.10 6.75 -9.93
N PRO A 19 -5.51 5.63 -10.41
CA PRO A 19 -6.26 4.49 -10.93
C PRO A 19 -6.99 3.65 -9.87
N PHE A 20 -6.63 3.75 -8.58
CA PHE A 20 -7.23 2.91 -7.54
C PHE A 20 -8.48 3.55 -6.93
N ARG A 21 -8.40 4.82 -6.49
CA ARG A 21 -9.54 5.54 -5.87
C ARG A 21 -9.58 7.02 -6.29
N PRO A 22 -9.95 7.32 -7.54
CA PRO A 22 -9.84 8.67 -8.11
C PRO A 22 -10.65 9.74 -7.34
N ASP A 23 -11.71 9.35 -6.63
CA ASP A 23 -12.58 10.24 -5.85
C ASP A 23 -12.12 10.44 -4.38
N THR A 24 -11.03 9.79 -3.96
CA THR A 24 -10.50 9.90 -2.59
C THR A 24 -9.43 10.97 -2.52
N HIS A 25 -9.64 11.97 -1.66
CA HIS A 25 -8.64 12.97 -1.31
C HIS A 25 -8.03 12.63 0.04
N PHE A 26 -6.70 12.67 0.13
CA PHE A 26 -5.96 12.38 1.35
C PHE A 26 -5.50 13.68 2.02
N GLU A 27 -5.89 13.88 3.27
CA GLU A 27 -5.49 15.03 4.08
C GLU A 27 -4.28 14.72 4.97
N THR A 28 -4.21 13.48 5.47
CA THR A 28 -3.16 13.02 6.40
C THR A 28 -2.38 11.84 5.84
N VAL A 29 -1.16 11.66 6.36
CA VAL A 29 -0.32 10.50 6.06
C VAL A 29 -1.01 9.20 6.45
N GLU A 30 -1.69 9.18 7.60
CA GLU A 30 -2.43 8.00 8.06
C GLU A 30 -3.38 7.47 7.00
N GLN A 31 -4.13 8.34 6.31
CA GLN A 31 -5.08 7.91 5.29
C GLN A 31 -4.37 7.29 4.06
N VAL A 32 -3.19 7.81 3.71
CA VAL A 32 -2.36 7.25 2.63
C VAL A 32 -1.85 5.86 3.03
N VAL A 33 -1.35 5.71 4.26
CA VAL A 33 -0.86 4.43 4.80
C VAL A 33 -2.00 3.42 4.86
N ASP A 34 -3.18 3.81 5.34
CA ASP A 34 -4.35 2.95 5.39
C ASP A 34 -4.76 2.47 3.99
N ALA A 35 -4.82 3.38 3.02
CA ALA A 35 -5.12 3.03 1.63
C ALA A 35 -4.07 2.10 1.02
N LEU A 36 -2.79 2.29 1.36
CA LEU A 36 -1.70 1.44 0.90
C LEU A 36 -1.79 0.03 1.49
N VAL A 37 -2.09 -0.08 2.79
CA VAL A 37 -2.30 -1.35 3.48
C VAL A 37 -3.53 -2.07 2.92
N GLU A 38 -4.62 -1.35 2.65
CA GLU A 38 -5.81 -1.91 2.00
C GLU A 38 -5.50 -2.46 0.60
N LEU A 39 -4.66 -1.77 -0.18
CA LEU A 39 -4.21 -2.28 -1.48
C LEU A 39 -3.31 -3.52 -1.32
N GLY A 40 -2.42 -3.52 -0.33
CA GLY A 40 -1.59 -4.67 0.03
C GLY A 40 -2.40 -5.90 0.46
N ASN A 41 -3.55 -5.69 1.08
CA ASN A 41 -4.47 -6.75 1.50
C ASN A 41 -5.28 -7.36 0.35
N THR A 42 -5.17 -6.85 -0.88
CA THR A 42 -5.74 -7.55 -2.04
C THR A 42 -4.98 -8.86 -2.26
N ASP A 43 -5.70 -9.94 -2.58
CA ASP A 43 -5.10 -11.29 -2.73
C ASP A 43 -3.91 -11.32 -3.69
N LYS A 44 -4.01 -10.51 -4.74
CA LYS A 44 -3.00 -10.32 -5.76
C LYS A 44 -1.65 -9.85 -5.21
N VAL A 45 -1.67 -9.01 -4.18
CA VAL A 45 -0.47 -8.51 -3.52
C VAL A 45 -0.12 -9.41 -2.34
N PHE A 46 -1.10 -9.71 -1.49
CA PHE A 46 -0.94 -10.43 -0.23
C PHE A 46 -0.19 -11.75 -0.39
N VAL A 47 -0.51 -12.54 -1.43
CA VAL A 47 0.13 -13.84 -1.70
C VAL A 47 1.65 -13.74 -1.93
N ARG A 48 2.16 -12.54 -2.29
CA ARG A 48 3.58 -12.30 -2.58
C ARG A 48 4.26 -11.35 -1.60
N HIS A 49 3.49 -10.59 -0.83
CA HIS A 49 3.99 -9.54 0.03
C HIS A 49 2.99 -9.28 1.16
N ASP A 50 3.28 -9.78 2.36
CA ASP A 50 2.49 -9.62 3.58
C ASP A 50 3.16 -8.68 4.61
N GLU A 51 4.40 -8.24 4.35
CA GLU A 51 5.17 -7.37 5.25
C GLU A 51 4.46 -6.02 5.54
N HIS A 52 3.57 -5.59 4.65
CA HIS A 52 2.81 -4.34 4.82
C HIS A 52 1.86 -4.36 6.02
N LEU A 53 1.52 -5.53 6.58
CA LEU A 53 0.69 -5.64 7.78
C LEU A 53 1.31 -4.96 9.01
N GLY A 54 2.64 -4.89 9.07
CA GLY A 54 3.37 -4.22 10.15
C GLY A 54 3.49 -2.70 9.97
N LEU A 55 3.37 -2.20 8.72
CA LEU A 55 3.76 -0.84 8.34
C LEU A 55 3.21 0.22 9.29
N LYS A 56 1.89 0.26 9.49
CA LYS A 56 1.25 1.30 10.31
C LYS A 56 1.72 1.28 11.77
N SER A 57 2.06 0.11 12.31
CA SER A 57 2.50 -0.03 13.70
C SER A 57 3.95 0.40 13.90
N ASP A 58 4.76 0.38 12.84
CA ASP A 58 6.18 0.75 12.87
C ASP A 58 6.40 2.26 12.65
N LEU A 59 5.39 2.97 12.13
CA LEU A 59 5.45 4.41 11.89
C LEU A 59 5.16 5.23 13.15
N SER A 60 5.78 6.40 13.26
CA SER A 60 5.51 7.29 14.41
C SER A 60 4.10 7.89 14.37
N GLU A 61 3.43 7.97 15.53
CA GLU A 61 2.10 8.61 15.65
C GLU A 61 2.10 10.06 15.16
N LYS A 62 3.22 10.77 15.36
CA LYS A 62 3.38 12.16 14.90
C LYS A 62 3.42 12.24 13.38
N PHE A 63 4.09 11.31 12.71
CA PHE A 63 4.10 11.23 11.26
C PHE A 63 2.71 10.91 10.70
N LEU A 64 2.03 9.90 11.26
CA LEU A 64 0.68 9.51 10.84
C LEU A 64 -0.33 10.66 10.96
N ALA A 65 -0.25 11.43 12.05
CA ALA A 65 -1.11 12.60 12.28
C ALA A 65 -0.72 13.84 11.47
N SER A 66 0.42 13.83 10.76
CA SER A 66 0.87 14.98 9.97
C SER A 66 0.10 15.11 8.66
N SER A 67 -0.09 16.35 8.22
CA SER A 67 -0.60 16.64 6.88
C SER A 67 0.48 16.36 5.85
N LEU A 68 0.09 15.86 4.68
CA LEU A 68 1.02 15.56 3.56
C LEU A 68 1.92 16.76 3.21
N ASN A 69 1.39 17.98 3.26
CA ASN A 69 2.14 19.20 2.95
C ASN A 69 3.21 19.57 4.02
N ALA A 70 3.28 18.86 5.14
CA ALA A 70 4.13 19.19 6.28
C ALA A 70 5.11 18.06 6.65
N ILE A 71 5.25 17.04 5.80
CA ILE A 71 6.06 15.85 6.09
C ILE A 71 7.54 15.97 5.69
N ASP A 72 7.92 17.00 4.91
CA ASP A 72 9.30 17.28 4.52
C ASP A 72 10.14 17.80 5.71
N ASN A 73 10.30 16.94 6.71
CA ASN A 73 11.06 17.19 7.92
C ASN A 73 12.00 16.01 8.17
N PRO A 74 13.30 16.25 8.44
CA PRO A 74 14.26 15.19 8.72
C PRO A 74 13.86 14.24 9.84
N GLU A 75 12.99 14.65 10.76
CA GLU A 75 12.48 13.76 11.82
C GLU A 75 11.62 12.60 11.28
N PHE A 76 11.05 12.74 10.08
CA PHE A 76 10.20 11.74 9.44
C PHE A 76 10.92 10.95 8.34
N GLU A 77 12.23 11.14 8.15
CA GLU A 77 12.98 10.52 7.04
C GLU A 77 12.82 8.99 7.02
N GLN A 78 12.93 8.34 8.19
CA GLN A 78 12.77 6.88 8.32
C GLN A 78 11.33 6.43 8.06
N ASP A 79 10.36 7.20 8.55
CA ASP A 79 8.94 6.92 8.36
C ASP A 79 8.55 7.04 6.87
N ILE A 80 9.08 8.07 6.19
CA ILE A 80 8.90 8.28 4.75
C ILE A 80 9.53 7.13 3.96
N GLU A 81 10.77 6.74 4.27
CA GLU A 81 11.46 5.64 3.60
C GLU A 81 10.65 4.34 3.71
N ALA A 82 10.13 4.02 4.90
CA ALA A 82 9.31 2.84 5.11
C ALA A 82 8.02 2.85 4.26
N VAL A 83 7.32 3.98 4.17
CA VAL A 83 6.13 4.10 3.31
C VAL A 83 6.50 3.94 1.84
N LEU A 84 7.58 4.56 1.38
CA LEU A 84 8.03 4.49 0.00
C LEU A 84 8.47 3.07 -0.39
N ASP A 85 9.17 2.36 0.48
CA ASP A 85 9.61 0.98 0.22
C ASP A 85 8.42 0.04 0.03
N GLN A 86 7.41 0.17 0.89
CA GLN A 86 6.17 -0.60 0.76
C GLN A 86 5.40 -0.20 -0.50
N ALA A 87 5.25 1.09 -0.78
CA ALA A 87 4.55 1.58 -1.98
C ALA A 87 5.20 1.11 -3.29
N ASN A 88 6.52 1.14 -3.35
CA ASN A 88 7.31 0.68 -4.50
C ASN A 88 7.24 -0.84 -4.72
N THR A 89 6.70 -1.59 -3.77
CA THR A 89 6.46 -3.04 -3.89
C THR A 89 4.99 -3.35 -4.16
N ILE A 90 4.09 -2.78 -3.36
CA ILE A 90 2.63 -3.04 -3.40
C ILE A 90 2.02 -2.56 -4.72
N ILE A 91 2.30 -1.32 -5.14
CA ILE A 91 1.64 -0.74 -6.31
C ILE A 91 1.97 -1.53 -7.59
N PRO A 92 3.25 -1.85 -7.90
CA PRO A 92 3.57 -2.69 -9.05
C PRO A 92 2.94 -4.10 -8.99
N LEU A 93 2.90 -4.72 -7.81
CA LEU A 93 2.24 -6.01 -7.62
C LEU A 93 0.74 -5.92 -7.90
N SER A 94 0.10 -4.84 -7.47
CA SER A 94 -1.35 -4.61 -7.66
C SER A 94 -1.72 -4.33 -9.12
N GLU A 95 -0.80 -3.83 -9.95
CA GLU A 95 -1.04 -3.51 -11.36
C GLU A 95 -0.65 -4.64 -12.32
N ARG A 96 0.16 -5.62 -11.88
CA ARG A 96 0.64 -6.70 -12.77
C ARG A 96 -0.50 -7.52 -13.37
N GLU A 97 -0.36 -8.04 -14.58
CA GLU A 97 -1.34 -9.02 -15.07
C GLU A 97 -1.17 -10.37 -14.35
N LEU A 98 -2.29 -11.05 -14.08
CA LEU A 98 -2.30 -12.37 -13.46
C LEU A 98 -2.28 -13.45 -14.55
N SER A 99 -1.34 -14.37 -14.45
CA SER A 99 -1.32 -15.64 -15.19
C SER A 99 -2.20 -16.68 -14.50
N GLU A 100 -2.43 -17.82 -15.17
CA GLU A 100 -3.16 -18.95 -14.59
C GLU A 100 -2.46 -19.49 -13.33
N ASP A 101 -1.13 -19.56 -13.33
CA ASP A 101 -0.34 -19.97 -12.16
C ASP A 101 -0.54 -19.00 -10.99
N ASP A 102 -0.62 -17.69 -11.25
CA ASP A 102 -0.86 -16.70 -10.20
C ASP A 102 -2.24 -16.84 -9.57
N ILE A 103 -3.25 -17.18 -10.38
CA ILE A 103 -4.62 -17.39 -9.90
C ILE A 103 -4.66 -18.63 -9.00
N GLU A 104 -3.95 -19.70 -9.37
CA GLU A 104 -3.85 -20.90 -8.53
C GLU A 104 -3.08 -20.62 -7.23
N GLU A 105 -1.95 -19.90 -7.28
CA GLU A 105 -1.22 -19.47 -6.07
C GLU A 105 -2.13 -18.70 -5.10
N ILE A 106 -2.89 -17.73 -5.62
CA ILE A 106 -3.87 -16.96 -4.82
C ILE A 106 -4.91 -17.89 -4.20
N ARG A 107 -5.41 -18.86 -4.97
CA ARG A 107 -6.42 -19.81 -4.49
C ARG A 107 -5.88 -20.72 -3.39
N GLU A 108 -4.68 -21.27 -3.57
CA GLU A 108 -4.02 -22.12 -2.57
C GLU A 108 -3.75 -21.34 -1.28
N ASP A 109 -3.31 -20.09 -1.39
CA ASP A 109 -3.11 -19.19 -0.25
C ASP A 109 -4.41 -18.93 0.52
N LYS A 110 -5.52 -18.61 -0.17
CA LYS A 110 -6.85 -18.46 0.46
C LYS A 110 -7.27 -19.70 1.23
N ILE A 111 -7.13 -20.89 0.62
CA ILE A 111 -7.44 -22.16 1.26
C ILE A 111 -6.57 -22.35 2.52
N SER A 112 -5.27 -22.05 2.43
CA SER A 112 -4.33 -22.14 3.55
C SER A 112 -4.70 -21.21 4.71
N ARG A 113 -5.18 -20.00 4.40
CA ARG A 113 -5.69 -19.02 5.37
C ARG A 113 -7.07 -19.37 5.95
N GLY A 114 -7.76 -20.35 5.37
CA GLY A 114 -9.11 -20.75 5.78
C GLY A 114 -10.21 -19.81 5.28
N GLU A 115 -9.95 -19.06 4.21
CA GLU A 115 -10.98 -18.27 3.53
C GLU A 115 -11.89 -19.18 2.71
N ASP A 116 -13.20 -18.85 2.68
CA ASP A 116 -14.17 -19.58 1.88
C ASP A 116 -13.98 -19.21 0.40
N ILE A 117 -13.57 -20.17 -0.42
CA ILE A 117 -13.27 -19.99 -1.86
C ILE A 117 -14.51 -20.17 -2.74
N ASP A 118 -15.69 -20.31 -2.13
CA ASP A 118 -16.96 -20.66 -2.79
C ASP A 118 -17.95 -19.47 -2.98
N ASP A 119 -17.55 -18.22 -2.71
CA ASP A 119 -18.40 -17.00 -2.85
C ASP A 119 -18.07 -16.18 -4.11
#